data_AF-A0A1W9U3A8-F1
#
_entry.id   AF-A0A1W9U3A8-F1
#
_cell.length_a   1.000
_cell.length_b   1.000
_cell.length_c   1.000
_cell.angle_alpha   90.00
_cell.angle_beta   90.00
_cell.angle_gamma   90.00
#
_symmetry.space_group_name_H-M   'P 1'
#
loop_
_entity.id
_entity.type
_entity.pdbx_description
1 polymer ?
#
loop_
_entity_poly.entity_id
_entity_poly.type
_entity_poly.pdbx_seq_one_letter_code
_entity_poly.pdbx_strand_id
1 'polypeptide(L)'
;MNSKSCSLLAGWVALITSLFLFFSSPVKSESIQKEINPTSPINPPHLYAAQEIVIDPERQFQFAEHYFQNGEYYRAIGEYERFIYFFPLSDKVELARYKIGLSFLNGEQY
;
A
#
# COMPACT_ATOMS: atom_id res chain seq x y z
N MET A 1 -58.70 -0.57 -18.25
CA MET A 1 -57.57 -1.12 -19.02
C MET A 1 -57.01 -2.32 -18.29
N ASN A 2 -57.09 -3.48 -18.92
CA ASN A 2 -56.24 -4.68 -18.71
C ASN A 2 -54.75 -4.26 -18.74
N SER A 3 -53.77 -4.97 -18.22
CA SER A 3 -53.62 -6.04 -17.22
C SER A 3 -52.11 -6.24 -17.06
N LYS A 4 -51.73 -7.02 -16.04
CA LYS A 4 -50.43 -7.71 -15.87
C LYS A 4 -49.31 -6.90 -15.23
N SER A 5 -49.39 -6.84 -13.90
CA SER A 5 -48.21 -7.00 -13.03
C SER A 5 -47.65 -8.42 -13.20
N CYS A 6 -46.37 -8.61 -13.46
CA CYS A 6 -45.52 -9.64 -12.83
C CYS A 6 -44.06 -9.59 -13.32
N SER A 7 -43.15 -9.84 -12.37
CA SER A 7 -41.82 -10.47 -12.54
C SER A 7 -40.75 -9.76 -13.38
N LEU A 8 -39.99 -8.83 -12.79
CA LEU A 8 -38.67 -8.43 -13.31
C LEU A 8 -37.73 -7.88 -12.21
N LEU A 9 -37.68 -8.51 -11.02
CA LEU A 9 -36.72 -8.10 -9.97
C LEU A 9 -35.97 -9.26 -9.29
N ALA A 10 -36.12 -10.50 -9.76
CA ALA A 10 -35.51 -11.67 -9.13
C ALA A 10 -34.18 -12.15 -9.76
N GLY A 11 -33.52 -11.33 -10.61
CA GLY A 11 -32.32 -11.75 -11.35
C GLY A 11 -30.98 -11.30 -10.77
N TRP A 12 -30.92 -10.21 -10.00
CA TRP A 12 -29.66 -9.53 -9.70
C TRP A 12 -29.02 -9.93 -8.36
N VAL A 13 -29.74 -10.62 -7.47
CA VAL A 13 -29.21 -11.06 -6.16
C VAL A 13 -28.35 -12.33 -6.29
N ALA A 14 -28.53 -13.11 -7.37
CA ALA A 14 -27.83 -14.38 -7.56
C ALA A 14 -26.38 -14.25 -8.08
N LEU A 15 -25.95 -13.09 -8.56
CA LEU A 15 -24.60 -12.90 -9.11
C LEU A 15 -23.56 -12.44 -8.08
N ILE A 16 -23.98 -11.89 -6.93
CA ILE A 16 -23.05 -11.38 -5.90
C ILE A 16 -22.64 -12.47 -4.89
N THR A 17 -23.44 -13.53 -4.70
CA THR A 17 -23.10 -14.65 -3.80
C THR A 17 -22.15 -15.68 -4.43
N SER A 18 -21.96 -15.67 -5.74
CA SER A 18 -21.09 -16.64 -6.44
C SER A 18 -19.60 -16.29 -6.40
N LEU A 19 -19.22 -15.06 -6.03
CA LEU A 19 -17.80 -14.66 -5.98
C LEU A 19 -17.10 -14.99 -4.65
N PHE A 20 -17.83 -15.46 -3.63
CA PHE A 20 -17.30 -15.67 -2.27
C PHE A 20 -16.80 -17.09 -1.95
N LEU A 21 -16.84 -18.03 -2.91
CA LEU A 21 -16.43 -19.44 -2.68
C LEU A 21 -15.14 -19.87 -3.39
N PHE A 22 -14.40 -18.95 -4.03
CA PHE A 22 -13.20 -19.32 -4.79
C PHE A 22 -11.87 -19.17 -4.02
N PHE A 23 -11.88 -18.82 -2.72
CA PHE A 23 -10.64 -18.56 -1.97
C PHE A 23 -10.31 -19.53 -0.82
N SER A 24 -10.95 -20.70 -0.76
CA SER A 24 -10.55 -21.75 0.19
C SER A 24 -9.82 -22.87 -0.54
N SER A 25 -8.53 -22.68 -0.81
CA SER A 25 -7.65 -23.81 -1.10
C SER A 25 -7.14 -24.40 0.21
N PRO A 26 -7.30 -25.72 0.47
CA PRO A 26 -6.68 -26.36 1.61
C PRO A 26 -5.17 -26.53 1.36
N VAL A 27 -4.34 -25.99 2.26
CA VAL A 27 -2.89 -26.22 2.20
C VAL A 27 -2.62 -27.68 2.62
N LYS A 28 -2.02 -28.46 1.72
CA LYS A 28 -1.64 -29.85 1.97
C LYS A 28 -0.37 -29.88 2.83
N SER A 29 -0.49 -30.25 4.11
CA SER A 29 0.67 -30.44 4.99
C SER A 29 1.30 -31.82 4.73
N GLU A 30 2.29 -31.87 3.86
CA GLU A 30 3.15 -33.06 3.70
C GLU A 30 4.23 -33.07 4.78
N SER A 31 4.22 -34.14 5.57
CA SER A 31 5.17 -34.48 6.61
C SER A 31 6.57 -34.70 6.04
N ILE A 32 7.48 -33.76 6.27
CA ILE A 32 8.91 -33.96 5.99
C ILE A 32 9.62 -34.25 7.32
N GLN A 33 9.68 -35.54 7.67
CA GLN A 33 10.72 -36.09 8.52
C GLN A 33 11.81 -36.62 7.60
N LYS A 34 12.88 -35.86 7.38
CA LYS A 34 14.10 -36.41 6.78
C LYS A 34 15.36 -35.68 7.27
N GLU A 35 15.99 -36.35 8.23
CA GLU A 35 17.44 -36.54 8.31
C GLU A 35 18.31 -35.30 8.60
N ILE A 36 18.50 -35.04 9.90
CA ILE A 36 19.61 -34.22 10.40
C ILE A 36 20.90 -35.06 10.40
N ASN A 37 21.78 -34.84 9.42
CA ASN A 37 23.19 -35.28 9.48
C ASN A 37 24.09 -34.06 9.76
N PRO A 38 25.10 -34.19 10.65
CA PRO A 38 25.78 -33.06 11.29
C PRO A 38 26.85 -32.45 10.37
N THR A 39 27.17 -31.18 10.59
CA THR A 39 28.17 -30.34 9.90
C THR A 39 27.83 -29.90 8.46
N SER A 40 26.88 -28.97 8.36
CA SER A 40 26.88 -27.96 7.29
C SER A 40 27.10 -26.59 7.95
N PRO A 41 28.01 -25.73 7.47
CA PRO A 41 28.16 -24.37 8.00
C PRO A 41 26.81 -23.68 7.89
N ILE A 42 26.31 -23.23 9.05
CA ILE A 42 24.96 -22.71 9.23
C ILE A 42 24.87 -21.40 8.44
N ASN A 43 24.53 -21.47 7.16
CA ASN A 43 23.98 -20.36 6.43
C ASN A 43 22.48 -20.35 6.78
N PRO A 44 21.99 -19.44 7.64
CA PRO A 44 20.60 -19.45 8.04
C PRO A 44 19.71 -19.13 6.82
N PRO A 45 18.67 -19.93 6.52
CA PRO A 45 17.70 -19.68 5.44
C PRO A 45 16.86 -18.41 5.60
N HIS A 46 17.10 -17.60 6.65
CA HIS A 46 16.34 -16.38 6.97
C HIS A 46 16.83 -15.13 6.23
N LEU A 47 17.92 -15.22 5.45
CA LEU A 47 18.56 -14.07 4.80
C LEU A 47 17.74 -13.44 3.65
N TYR A 48 16.53 -13.96 3.35
CA TYR A 48 15.60 -13.36 2.39
C TYR A 48 14.19 -13.08 2.95
N ALA A 49 13.90 -13.44 4.21
CA ALA A 49 12.51 -13.43 4.71
C ALA A 49 12.04 -12.10 5.32
N ALA A 50 12.92 -11.15 5.61
CA ALA A 50 12.52 -9.82 6.08
C ALA A 50 13.70 -8.85 5.94
N GLN A 51 13.84 -8.21 4.79
CA GLN A 51 14.65 -7.00 4.76
C GLN A 51 13.88 -5.95 5.57
N GLU A 52 14.39 -5.57 6.74
CA GLU A 52 13.77 -4.55 7.59
C GLU A 52 13.68 -3.25 6.79
N ILE A 53 12.45 -2.78 6.52
CA ILE A 53 12.24 -1.52 5.83
C ILE A 53 12.52 -0.40 6.82
N VAL A 54 13.75 0.09 6.82
CA VAL A 54 14.14 1.27 7.59
C VAL A 54 13.64 2.51 6.84
N ILE A 55 12.72 3.25 7.46
CA ILE A 55 12.23 4.53 6.94
C ILE A 55 13.21 5.63 7.38
N ASP A 56 13.80 6.31 6.41
CA ASP A 56 14.79 7.38 6.62
C ASP A 56 14.16 8.76 6.35
N PRO A 57 14.30 9.76 7.25
CA PRO A 57 13.70 11.07 7.07
C PRO A 57 14.14 11.75 5.77
N GLU A 58 15.43 11.69 5.44
CA GLU A 58 15.97 12.36 4.26
C GLU A 58 15.40 11.73 2.98
N ARG A 59 15.37 10.40 2.88
CA ARG A 59 14.75 9.71 1.75
C ARG A 59 13.26 10.01 1.61
N GLN A 60 12.51 10.04 2.71
CA GLN A 60 11.08 10.36 2.67
C GLN A 60 10.83 11.80 2.23
N PHE A 61 11.66 12.75 2.67
CA PHE A 61 11.58 14.15 2.23
C PHE A 61 11.93 14.28 0.73
N GLN A 62 13.00 13.63 0.28
CA GLN A 62 13.42 13.62 -1.13
C GLN A 62 12.35 12.99 -2.04
N PHE A 63 11.61 12.00 -1.54
CA PHE A 63 10.51 11.41 -2.30
C PHE A 63 9.35 12.40 -2.52
N ALA A 64 9.05 13.24 -1.53
CA ALA A 64 8.10 14.33 -1.71
C ALA A 64 8.62 15.40 -2.68
N GLU A 65 9.90 15.78 -2.58
CA GLU A 65 10.54 16.72 -3.50
C GLU A 65 10.53 16.22 -4.95
N HIS A 66 10.68 14.91 -5.18
CA HIS A 66 10.58 14.32 -6.52
C HIS A 66 9.24 14.64 -7.18
N TYR A 67 8.13 14.39 -6.49
CA TYR A 67 6.80 14.73 -7.02
C TYR A 67 6.62 16.24 -7.20
N PHE A 68 7.13 17.04 -6.26
CA PHE A 68 7.06 18.50 -6.37
C PHE A 68 7.77 19.00 -7.63
N GLN A 69 8.98 18.51 -7.89
CA GLN A 69 9.80 18.90 -9.04
C GLN A 69 9.19 18.43 -10.38
N ASN A 70 8.46 17.32 -10.38
CA ASN A 70 7.72 16.84 -11.55
C ASN A 70 6.38 17.57 -11.78
N GLY A 71 6.00 18.52 -10.92
CA GLY A 71 4.70 19.19 -10.97
C GLY A 71 3.53 18.31 -10.53
N GLU A 72 3.79 17.16 -9.92
CA GLU A 72 2.78 16.25 -9.38
C GLU A 72 2.31 16.71 -7.99
N TYR A 73 1.84 17.95 -7.89
CA TYR A 73 1.64 18.65 -6.61
C TYR A 73 0.72 17.93 -5.63
N TYR A 74 -0.36 17.29 -6.12
CA TYR A 74 -1.25 16.51 -5.25
C TYR A 74 -0.53 15.35 -4.56
N ARG A 75 0.37 14.66 -5.28
CA ARG A 75 1.16 13.56 -4.72
C ARG A 75 2.25 14.10 -3.79
N ALA A 76 2.87 15.22 -4.16
CA ALA A 76 3.85 15.89 -3.32
C ALA A 76 3.26 16.24 -1.95
N ILE A 77 2.03 16.78 -1.89
CA ILE A 77 1.32 17.10 -0.65
C ILE A 77 1.24 15.87 0.26
N GLY A 78 0.73 14.75 -0.25
CA GLY A 78 0.58 13.52 0.54
C GLY A 78 1.90 12.99 1.08
N GLU A 79 2.99 13.09 0.30
CA GLU A 79 4.32 12.64 0.75
C GLU A 79 4.97 13.58 1.77
N TYR A 80 4.76 14.89 1.67
CA TYR A 80 5.17 15.84 2.72
C TYR A 80 4.37 15.65 4.02
N GLU A 81 3.06 15.38 3.92
CA GLU A 81 2.24 15.06 5.10
C GLU A 81 2.73 13.78 5.79
N ARG A 82 3.07 12.74 5.01
CA ARG A 82 3.70 11.52 5.53
C ARG A 82 5.03 11.79 6.20
N PHE A 83 5.86 12.65 5.60
CA PHE A 83 7.13 13.07 6.22
C PHE A 83 6.89 13.70 7.59
N ILE A 84 5.95 14.64 7.70
CA ILE A 84 5.61 15.31 8.97
C ILE A 84 5.06 14.30 9.99
N TYR A 85 4.27 13.32 9.55
CA TYR A 85 3.71 12.29 10.42
C TYR A 85 4.78 11.38 11.04
N PHE A 86 5.73 10.89 10.22
CA PHE A 86 6.78 9.99 10.69
C PHE A 86 7.94 10.72 11.38
N PHE A 87 8.19 11.99 11.03
CA PHE A 87 9.35 12.75 11.48
C PHE A 87 8.97 14.13 12.04
N PRO A 88 8.09 14.22 13.06
CA PRO A 88 7.55 15.50 13.55
C PRO A 88 8.60 16.41 14.21
N LEU A 89 9.78 15.88 14.54
CA LEU A 89 10.89 16.64 15.15
C LEU A 89 12.02 16.98 14.16
N SER A 90 11.87 16.64 12.88
CA SER A 90 12.88 17.00 11.88
C SER A 90 12.95 18.52 11.69
N ASP A 91 14.17 19.01 11.49
CA ASP A 91 14.48 20.37 11.04
C ASP A 91 13.76 20.76 9.73
N LYS A 92 13.29 19.79 8.93
CA LYS A 92 12.59 20.02 7.65
C LYS A 92 11.08 20.11 7.76
N VAL A 93 10.49 19.96 8.95
CA VAL A 93 9.02 20.01 9.10
C VAL A 93 8.45 21.35 8.62
N GLU A 94 9.07 22.46 8.98
CA GLU A 94 8.64 23.80 8.52
C GLU A 94 8.79 23.95 7.01
N LEU A 95 9.89 23.42 6.43
CA LEU A 95 10.09 23.41 4.99
C LEU A 95 9.04 22.54 4.27
N ALA A 96 8.69 21.38 4.81
CA ALA A 96 7.66 20.50 4.27
C ALA A 96 6.29 21.20 4.26
N ARG A 97 5.91 21.89 5.35
CA ARG A 97 4.68 22.69 5.42
C ARG A 97 4.67 23.81 4.38
N TYR A 98 5.79 24.51 4.23
CA TYR A 98 5.94 25.54 3.19
C TYR A 98 5.76 24.96 1.79
N LYS A 99 6.38 23.81 1.50
CA LYS A 99 6.25 23.11 0.23
C LYS A 99 4.83 22.62 -0.05
N ILE A 100 4.08 22.18 0.96
CA ILE A 100 2.64 21.88 0.83
C ILE A 100 1.87 23.13 0.37
N GLY A 101 2.13 24.28 0.98
CA GLY A 101 1.52 25.56 0.56
C GLY A 101 1.85 25.92 -0.88
N LEU A 102 3.12 25.76 -1.29
CA LEU A 102 3.53 25.94 -2.68
C LEU A 102 2.85 24.96 -3.63
N SER A 103 2.68 23.70 -3.23
CA SER A 103 1.98 22.69 -4.03
C SER A 103 0.53 23.06 -4.26
N PHE A 104 -0.19 23.58 -3.26
CA PHE A 104 -1.54 24.09 -3.46
C PHE A 104 -1.55 25.26 -4.44
N LEU A 105 -0.68 26.24 -4.25
CA LEU A 105 -0.60 27.41 -5.14
C LEU A 105 -0.30 27.03 -6.59
N ASN A 106 0.70 26.18 -6.81
CA ASN A 106 1.08 25.77 -8.16
C ASN A 106 0.03 24.83 -8.77
N GLY A 107 -0.56 23.91 -8.00
CA GLY A 107 -1.58 22.99 -8.49
C GLY A 107 -2.86 23.65 -8.97
N GLU A 108 -3.20 24.84 -8.46
CA GLU A 108 -4.31 25.66 -8.97
C GLU A 108 -3.98 26.39 -10.28
N GLN A 109 -2.70 26.50 -10.67
CA GLN A 109 -2.25 27.24 -11.84
C GLN A 109 -2.13 26.40 -13.13
N TYR A 110 -2.21 25.07 -13.04
CA TYR A 110 -2.15 24.14 -14.18
C TYR A 110 -3.54 23.65 -14.59
#